data_AF-A0AA48GVV3-F1
#
_entry.id   AF-A0AA48GVV3-F1
#
_cell.length_a   1.000
_cell.length_b   1.000
_cell.length_c   1.000
_cell.angle_alpha   90.00
_cell.angle_beta   90.00
_cell.angle_gamma   90.00
#
_symmetry.space_group_name_H-M   'P 1'
#
loop_
_entity.id
_entity.type
_entity.pdbx_description
1 polymer ?
#
loop_
_entity_poly.entity_id
_entity_poly.type
_entity_poly.pdbx_seq_one_letter_code
_entity_poly.pdbx_strand_id
1 'polypeptide(L)'
;MIPRKSAQGFSLVELLLVLAIIGILSAIAIPSYLGQRRRARIVGDAKANAQVLRMQLENHKAEVGLYGTAGTYTWSSAATPAASTSPAPGFTAKGGTQMTYVLTIGSTGLTYGLDVKDKTLANAVVFTTNQNGSNVFTLQ
;
A
#
# COMPACT_ATOMS: atom_id res chain seq x y z
N MET A 1 -49.34 -37.32 27.33
CA MET A 1 -48.22 -36.64 28.03
C MET A 1 -47.03 -36.62 27.08
N ILE A 2 -46.52 -35.43 26.74
CA ILE A 2 -45.35 -35.29 25.84
C ILE A 2 -44.12 -35.14 26.75
N PRO A 3 -43.09 -36.01 26.64
CA PRO A 3 -41.89 -35.91 27.48
C PRO A 3 -41.12 -34.65 27.10
N ARG A 4 -40.88 -33.76 28.07
CA ARG A 4 -39.99 -32.61 27.90
C ARG A 4 -38.55 -33.12 27.88
N LYS A 5 -37.90 -32.96 26.73
CA LYS A 5 -36.45 -33.17 26.59
C LYS A 5 -35.73 -32.20 27.54
N SER A 6 -34.95 -32.72 28.47
CA SER A 6 -34.13 -31.91 29.40
C SER A 6 -33.13 -31.09 28.58
N ALA A 7 -33.23 -29.76 28.67
CA ALA A 7 -32.24 -28.87 28.09
C ALA A 7 -30.97 -28.96 28.93
N GLN A 8 -29.93 -29.63 28.40
CA GLN A 8 -28.60 -29.60 28.97
C GLN A 8 -27.98 -28.23 28.66
N GLY A 9 -27.74 -27.42 29.70
CA GLY A 9 -27.00 -26.16 29.61
C GLY A 9 -25.49 -26.40 29.72
N PHE A 10 -24.69 -25.45 29.20
CA PHE A 10 -23.24 -25.46 29.34
C PHE A 10 -22.80 -25.31 30.80
N SER A 11 -21.73 -26.00 31.19
CA SER A 11 -21.08 -25.81 32.48
C SER A 11 -20.28 -24.50 32.50
N LEU A 12 -20.26 -23.82 33.65
CA LEU A 12 -19.38 -22.66 33.86
C LEU A 12 -17.91 -23.02 33.66
N VAL A 13 -17.51 -24.25 34.00
CA VAL A 13 -16.14 -24.74 33.81
C VAL A 13 -15.82 -24.93 32.32
N GLU A 14 -16.80 -25.38 31.53
CA GLU A 14 -16.64 -25.50 30.07
C GLU A 14 -16.42 -24.14 29.43
N LEU A 15 -17.20 -23.13 29.82
CA LEU A 15 -17.04 -21.77 29.29
C LEU A 15 -15.67 -21.16 29.71
N LEU A 16 -15.23 -21.42 30.94
CA LEU A 16 -13.99 -20.88 31.48
C LEU A 16 -12.76 -21.47 30.78
N LEU A 17 -12.73 -22.78 30.55
CA LEU A 17 -11.65 -23.43 29.81
C LEU A 17 -11.58 -22.97 28.35
N VAL A 18 -12.74 -22.79 27.70
CA VAL A 18 -12.82 -22.30 26.31
C VAL A 18 -12.25 -20.89 26.20
N LEU A 19 -12.63 -19.98 27.09
CA LEU A 19 -12.09 -18.62 27.11
C LEU A 19 -10.59 -18.60 27.40
N ALA A 20 -10.09 -19.49 28.27
CA ALA A 20 -8.67 -19.61 28.54
C ALA A 20 -7.88 -20.01 27.27
N ILE A 21 -8.36 -20.99 26.50
CA ILE A 21 -7.71 -21.42 25.25
C ILE A 21 -7.77 -20.31 24.19
N ILE A 22 -8.94 -19.70 23.98
CA ILE A 22 -9.09 -18.60 23.00
C ILE A 22 -8.21 -17.41 23.38
N GLY A 23 -8.06 -17.12 24.68
CA GLY A 23 -7.18 -16.07 25.18
C GLY A 23 -5.71 -16.28 24.81
N ILE A 24 -5.19 -17.50 25.00
CA ILE A 24 -3.81 -17.86 24.65
C ILE A 24 -3.59 -17.75 23.14
N LEU A 25 -4.50 -18.28 22.33
CA LEU A 25 -4.40 -18.21 20.86
C LEU A 25 -4.48 -16.77 20.36
N SER A 26 -5.39 -15.96 20.91
CA SER A 26 -5.62 -14.57 20.51
C SER A 26 -4.42 -13.68 20.82
N ALA A 27 -3.71 -13.93 21.92
CA ALA A 27 -2.52 -13.16 22.30
C ALA A 27 -1.42 -13.22 21.24
N ILE A 28 -1.27 -14.34 20.54
CA ILE A 28 -0.27 -14.52 19.47
C ILE A 28 -0.85 -14.13 18.10
N ALA A 29 -2.10 -14.50 17.84
CA ALA A 29 -2.72 -14.32 16.54
C ALA A 29 -3.02 -12.85 16.21
N ILE A 30 -3.52 -12.07 17.17
CA ILE A 30 -3.93 -10.66 16.95
C ILE A 30 -2.75 -9.78 16.50
N PRO A 31 -1.60 -9.71 17.20
CA PRO A 31 -0.51 -8.83 16.78
C PRO A 31 0.03 -9.20 15.39
N SER A 32 0.14 -10.50 15.09
CA SER A 32 0.57 -10.99 13.77
C SER A 32 -0.43 -10.58 12.68
N TYR A 33 -1.73 -10.76 12.93
CA TYR A 33 -2.78 -10.39 11.99
C TYR A 33 -2.84 -8.88 11.72
N LEU A 34 -2.69 -8.06 12.77
CA LEU A 34 -2.65 -6.60 12.62
C LEU A 34 -1.45 -6.15 11.77
N GLY A 35 -0.28 -6.77 11.96
CA GLY A 35 0.90 -6.52 11.12
C GLY A 35 0.67 -6.89 9.65
N GLN A 36 0.08 -8.05 9.39
CA GLN A 36 -0.25 -8.50 8.02
C GLN A 36 -1.26 -7.56 7.35
N ARG A 37 -2.31 -7.14 8.05
CA ARG A 37 -3.30 -6.18 7.52
C ARG A 37 -2.67 -4.84 7.18
N ARG A 38 -1.79 -4.31 8.05
CA ARG A 38 -1.08 -3.05 7.78
C ARG A 38 -0.21 -3.17 6.53
N ARG A 39 0.56 -4.25 6.40
CA ARG A 39 1.39 -4.54 5.22
C ARG A 39 0.56 -4.66 3.94
N ALA A 40 -0.55 -5.39 3.99
CA ALA A 40 -1.45 -5.54 2.84
C ALA A 40 -2.03 -4.18 2.38
N ARG A 41 -2.39 -3.31 3.34
CA ARG A 41 -2.85 -1.94 3.03
C ARG A 41 -1.76 -1.10 2.40
N ILE A 42 -0.55 -1.10 2.96
CA ILE A 42 0.61 -0.36 2.44
C ILE A 42 0.90 -0.76 0.98
N VAL A 43 0.99 -2.07 0.72
CA VAL A 43 1.28 -2.61 -0.62
C VAL A 43 0.14 -2.30 -1.60
N GLY A 44 -1.11 -2.44 -1.15
CA GLY A 44 -2.29 -2.12 -1.96
C GLY A 44 -2.35 -0.66 -2.37
N ASP A 45 -2.20 0.26 -1.40
CA ASP A 45 -2.18 1.70 -1.64
C ASP A 45 -1.00 2.10 -2.55
N ALA A 46 0.19 1.55 -2.30
CA ALA A 46 1.38 1.83 -3.12
C ALA A 46 1.19 1.40 -4.57
N LYS A 47 0.70 0.18 -4.80
CA LYS A 47 0.42 -0.34 -6.15
C LYS A 47 -0.63 0.51 -6.85
N ALA A 48 -1.76 0.78 -6.20
CA ALA A 48 -2.87 1.52 -6.80
C ALA A 48 -2.44 2.92 -7.26
N ASN A 49 -1.73 3.63 -6.40
CA ASN A 49 -1.22 4.97 -6.70
C ASN A 49 -0.15 4.96 -7.81
N ALA A 50 0.74 3.96 -7.81
CA ALA A 50 1.72 3.80 -8.88
C ALA A 50 1.08 3.52 -10.24
N GLN A 51 -0.04 2.77 -10.29
CA GLN A 51 -0.79 2.56 -11.54
C GLN A 51 -1.38 3.87 -12.08
N VAL A 52 -1.92 4.72 -11.20
CA VAL A 52 -2.44 6.04 -11.61
C VAL A 52 -1.32 6.92 -12.18
N LEU A 53 -0.17 6.99 -11.49
CA LEU A 53 0.99 7.73 -11.99
C LEU A 53 1.47 7.20 -13.34
N ARG A 54 1.57 5.87 -13.49
CA ARG A 54 1.97 5.25 -14.75
C ARG A 54 1.02 5.61 -15.90
N MET A 55 -0.29 5.58 -15.67
CA MET A 55 -1.27 5.96 -16.67
C MET A 55 -1.10 7.42 -17.10
N GLN A 56 -0.85 8.33 -16.15
CA GLN A 56 -0.59 9.74 -16.45
C GLN A 56 0.69 9.93 -17.26
N LEU A 57 1.77 9.21 -16.92
CA LEU A 57 3.04 9.27 -17.64
C LEU A 57 2.89 8.75 -19.08
N GLU A 58 2.15 7.65 -19.29
CA GLU A 58 1.92 7.14 -20.65
C GLU A 58 1.06 8.11 -21.47
N ASN A 59 0.04 8.72 -20.87
CA ASN A 59 -0.75 9.75 -21.55
C ASN A 59 0.14 10.95 -21.93
N HIS A 60 0.99 11.43 -21.02
CA HIS A 60 1.90 12.54 -21.30
C HIS A 60 2.88 12.22 -22.44
N LYS A 61 3.42 11.00 -22.47
CA LYS A 61 4.26 10.53 -23.57
C LYS A 61 3.49 10.41 -24.89
N ALA A 62 2.22 9.99 -24.86
CA ALA A 62 1.41 9.93 -26.05
C ALA A 62 1.15 11.32 -26.66
N GLU A 63 1.08 12.36 -25.82
CA GLU A 63 0.85 13.75 -26.25
C GLU A 63 2.15 14.45 -26.70
N VAL A 64 3.22 14.33 -25.93
CA VAL A 64 4.46 15.13 -26.10
C VAL A 64 5.63 14.31 -26.66
N GLY A 65 5.50 12.99 -26.74
CA GLY A 65 6.53 12.06 -27.19
C GLY A 65 7.57 11.70 -26.12
N LEU A 66 7.51 12.34 -24.94
CA LEU A 66 8.44 12.15 -23.82
C LEU A 66 7.66 11.92 -22.52
N TYR A 67 8.23 11.16 -21.59
CA TYR A 67 7.67 11.01 -20.23
C TYR A 67 7.91 12.24 -19.35
N GLY A 68 8.80 13.15 -19.74
CA GLY A 68 9.09 14.39 -19.02
C GLY A 68 10.52 14.87 -19.25
N THR A 69 10.88 15.98 -18.61
CA THR A 69 12.26 16.46 -18.58
C THR A 69 13.10 15.55 -17.68
N ALA A 70 14.36 15.32 -18.06
CA ALA A 70 15.28 14.53 -17.25
C ALA A 70 15.44 15.12 -15.84
N GLY A 71 15.35 14.27 -14.82
CA GLY A 71 15.41 14.71 -13.42
C GLY A 71 14.69 13.78 -12.46
N THR A 72 14.78 14.10 -11.17
CA THR A 72 14.09 13.39 -10.10
C THR A 72 13.01 14.27 -9.51
N TYR A 73 11.78 13.76 -9.51
CA TYR A 73 10.59 14.43 -9.02
C TYR A 73 10.06 13.65 -7.81
N THR A 74 9.72 14.37 -6.74
CA THR A 74 9.25 13.75 -5.50
C THR A 74 7.91 14.34 -5.08
N TRP A 75 6.95 13.47 -4.76
CA TRP A 75 5.65 13.83 -4.19
C TRP A 75 5.47 13.12 -2.85
N SER A 76 4.79 13.76 -1.91
CA SER A 76 4.39 13.09 -0.67
C SER A 76 2.90 13.23 -0.49
N SER A 77 2.25 12.23 0.11
CA SER A 77 0.81 12.24 0.39
C SER A 77 0.36 13.35 1.37
N ALA A 78 1.29 14.18 1.86
CA ALA A 78 1.03 15.28 2.80
C ALA A 78 1.40 16.67 2.24
N ALA A 79 1.88 16.77 0.99
CA ALA A 79 2.25 18.04 0.40
C ALA A 79 1.75 18.16 -1.04
N THR A 80 1.07 19.27 -1.30
CA THR A 80 0.88 19.86 -2.63
C THR A 80 2.21 19.79 -3.40
N PRO A 81 2.22 19.47 -4.70
CA PRO A 81 3.46 19.32 -5.45
C PRO A 81 4.39 20.53 -5.27
N ALA A 82 5.62 20.27 -4.84
CA ALA A 82 6.64 21.31 -4.69
C ALA A 82 7.27 21.74 -6.03
N ALA A 83 6.85 21.15 -7.16
CA ALA A 83 7.39 21.49 -8.47
C ALA A 83 6.28 21.61 -9.52
N SER A 84 6.08 22.83 -10.01
CA SER A 84 5.21 23.20 -11.12
C SER A 84 5.63 22.62 -12.49
N THR A 85 6.68 21.80 -12.54
CA THR A 85 7.24 21.16 -13.75
C THR A 85 7.16 19.63 -13.74
N SER A 86 6.32 19.07 -12.85
CA SER A 86 6.06 17.64 -12.78
C SER A 86 5.41 17.11 -14.06
N PRO A 87 5.92 16.02 -14.68
CA PRO A 87 5.26 15.36 -15.82
C PRO A 87 3.94 14.67 -15.46
N ALA A 88 3.62 14.57 -14.17
CA ALA A 88 2.34 14.12 -13.65
C ALA A 88 1.67 15.25 -12.84
N PRO A 89 1.08 16.26 -13.50
CA PRO A 89 0.43 17.37 -12.80
C PRO A 89 -0.86 16.88 -12.10
N GLY A 90 -1.10 17.38 -10.88
CA GLY A 90 -2.34 17.10 -10.14
C GLY A 90 -2.46 15.70 -9.53
N PHE A 91 -1.43 14.86 -9.62
CA PHE A 91 -1.42 13.59 -8.90
C PHE A 91 -1.62 13.81 -7.39
N THR A 92 -2.67 13.19 -6.86
CA THR A 92 -2.97 13.17 -5.43
C THR A 92 -2.99 11.71 -4.99
N ALA A 93 -2.14 11.36 -4.03
CA ALA A 93 -2.11 10.01 -3.48
C ALA A 93 -3.46 9.67 -2.83
N LYS A 94 -4.03 8.53 -3.22
CA LYS A 94 -5.25 7.99 -2.62
C LYS A 94 -4.87 7.00 -1.51
N GLY A 95 -5.69 6.92 -0.47
CA GLY A 95 -5.45 6.02 0.66
C GLY A 95 -4.85 6.75 1.86
N GLY A 96 -5.13 6.25 3.06
CA GLY A 96 -4.76 6.90 4.32
C GLY A 96 -3.38 6.48 4.83
N THR A 97 -2.47 6.13 3.93
CA THR A 97 -1.11 5.66 4.25
C THR A 97 -0.11 6.70 3.77
N GLN A 98 0.83 7.08 4.63
CA GLN A 98 1.79 8.14 4.33
C GLN A 98 2.89 7.63 3.39
N MET A 99 2.82 8.03 2.12
CA MET A 99 3.74 7.57 1.08
C MET A 99 4.53 8.74 0.47
N THR A 100 5.73 8.43 0.01
CA THR A 100 6.57 9.30 -0.82
C THR A 100 6.76 8.63 -2.18
N TYR A 101 6.54 9.36 -3.25
CA TYR A 101 6.67 8.90 -4.63
C TYR A 101 7.91 9.57 -5.21
N VAL A 102 8.82 8.80 -5.79
CA VAL A 102 10.03 9.30 -6.43
C VAL A 102 10.01 8.83 -7.89
N LEU A 103 9.86 9.77 -8.81
CA LEU A 103 9.96 9.52 -10.25
C LEU A 103 11.32 10.03 -10.72
N THR A 104 12.08 9.16 -11.37
CA THR A 104 13.32 9.53 -12.04
C THR A 104 13.12 9.38 -13.54
N ILE A 105 13.19 10.49 -14.26
CA ILE A 105 13.18 10.52 -15.72
C ILE A 105 14.62 10.48 -16.23
N GLY A 106 14.90 9.57 -17.16
CA GLY A 106 16.23 9.43 -17.78
C GLY A 106 16.60 10.62 -18.67
N SER A 107 17.88 10.72 -19.01
CA SER A 107 18.47 11.86 -19.74
C SER A 107 17.79 12.19 -21.07
N THR A 108 17.19 11.21 -21.74
CA THR A 108 16.48 11.38 -23.02
C THR A 108 14.99 11.71 -22.86
N GLY A 109 14.45 11.69 -21.64
CA GLY A 109 13.01 11.80 -21.40
C GLY A 109 12.19 10.57 -21.78
N LEU A 110 12.81 9.52 -22.34
CA LEU A 110 12.13 8.33 -22.88
C LEU A 110 12.03 7.17 -21.87
N THR A 111 12.66 7.29 -20.72
CA THR A 111 12.69 6.24 -19.69
C THR A 111 12.30 6.81 -18.35
N TYR A 112 11.60 6.03 -17.52
CA TYR A 112 11.31 6.44 -16.15
C TYR A 112 11.41 5.29 -15.15
N GLY A 113 11.88 5.59 -13.94
CA GLY A 113 11.72 4.73 -12.77
C GLY A 113 10.81 5.41 -11.76
N LEU A 114 9.84 4.68 -11.21
CA LEU A 114 8.94 5.17 -10.17
C LEU A 114 9.08 4.29 -8.93
N ASP A 115 9.56 4.86 -7.83
CA ASP A 115 9.60 4.24 -6.52
C ASP A 115 8.51 4.83 -5.62
N VAL A 116 7.74 3.96 -4.99
CA VAL A 116 6.81 4.29 -3.91
C VAL A 116 7.43 3.85 -2.60
N LYS A 117 7.63 4.81 -1.70
CA LYS A 117 8.28 4.66 -0.42
C LYS A 117 7.30 4.90 0.72
N ASP A 118 7.35 4.08 1.77
CA ASP A 118 6.56 4.30 2.98
C ASP A 118 7.29 5.25 3.92
N LYS A 119 6.67 6.40 4.21
CA LYS A 119 7.25 7.43 5.10
C LYS A 119 7.40 6.95 6.54
N THR A 120 6.54 6.02 6.97
CA THR A 120 6.53 5.45 8.32
C THR A 120 7.55 4.32 8.51
N LEU A 121 8.12 3.81 7.42
CA LEU A 121 9.17 2.77 7.41
C LEU A 121 10.52 3.36 6.97
N ALA A 122 10.94 4.49 7.54
CA ALA A 122 12.21 5.15 7.20
C ALA A 122 12.42 5.42 5.68
N ASN A 123 11.33 5.67 4.94
CA ASN A 123 11.33 5.82 3.47
C ASN A 123 11.80 4.58 2.71
N ALA A 124 11.56 3.38 3.26
CA ALA A 124 11.76 2.12 2.56
C ALA A 124 10.95 2.08 1.26
N VAL A 125 11.57 1.61 0.18
CA VAL A 125 10.88 1.33 -1.09
C VAL A 125 9.95 0.15 -0.88
N VAL A 126 8.66 0.35 -1.15
CA VAL A 126 7.62 -0.68 -1.06
C VAL A 126 7.29 -1.23 -2.45
N PHE A 127 7.31 -0.36 -3.46
CA PHE A 127 6.95 -0.72 -4.82
C PHE A 127 7.76 0.09 -5.83
N THR A 128 8.27 -0.59 -6.85
CA THR A 128 8.95 0.05 -7.98
C THR A 128 8.29 -0.36 -9.29
N THR A 129 8.05 0.60 -10.17
CA THR A 129 7.62 0.35 -11.56
C THR A 129 8.40 1.20 -12.56
N ASN A 130 8.49 0.74 -13.80
CA ASN A 130 9.11 1.49 -14.90
C ASN A 130 8.28 1.44 -16.18
N GLN A 131 8.75 2.11 -17.24
CA GLN A 131 8.13 2.21 -18.56
C GLN A 131 7.99 0.85 -19.28
N ASN A 132 8.84 -0.12 -18.96
CA ASN A 132 8.78 -1.48 -19.51
C ASN A 132 7.74 -2.36 -18.80
N GLY A 133 7.08 -1.81 -17.78
CA GLY A 133 6.13 -2.54 -16.96
C GLY A 133 6.73 -3.54 -15.99
N SER A 134 8.03 -3.42 -15.68
CA SER A 134 8.61 -4.08 -14.52
C SER A 134 7.88 -3.62 -13.28
N ASN A 135 7.46 -4.56 -12.43
CA ASN A 135 6.81 -4.29 -11.15
C ASN A 135 7.53 -5.10 -10.07
N VAL A 136 8.20 -4.42 -9.14
CA VAL A 136 8.94 -5.08 -8.05
C VAL A 136 8.35 -4.63 -6.72
N PHE A 137 8.00 -5.61 -5.88
CA PHE A 137 7.61 -5.37 -4.50
C PHE A 137 8.79 -5.69 -3.60
N THR A 138 9.14 -4.74 -2.73
CA THR A 138 10.18 -4.95 -1.73
C THR A 138 9.51 -5.01 -0.38
N LEU A 139 9.52 -6.19 0.24
CA LEU A 139 8.98 -6.40 1.57
C LEU A 139 10.11 -6.20 2.60
N GLN A 140 9.95 -5.23 3.50
CA GLN A 140 10.75 -5.09 4.72
C GLN A 140 9.97 -5.57 5.94
#